data_AF-A0A2E3Y2P7-F1
#
_entry.id   AF-A0A2E3Y2P7-F1
#
_cell.length_a   1.000
_cell.length_b   1.000
_cell.length_c   1.000
_cell.angle_alpha   90.00
_cell.angle_beta   90.00
_cell.angle_gamma   90.00
#
_symmetry.space_group_name_H-M   'P 1'
#
loop_
_entity.id
_entity.type
_entity.pdbx_description
1 polymer ?
#
loop_
_entity_poly.entity_id
_entity_poly.type
_entity_poly.pdbx_seq_one_letter_code
_entity_poly.pdbx_strand_id
1 'polypeptide(L)'
;MEESLKLYTEIERVGFGKRLGSSVLDFIISLLPGIILGIYAGAAIAAFLLDFFYDEAQLKTFQAGFSGDIATTIIGFVASLAGIVFTSLFFYILEGFTGQTPGKMILGITVANMNGEKASIDKLLLRALIKITGSFVGIIGFIIFVGCFLVLGEKKQALHDIICKTAIFNKSDIG
;
A
#
# COMPACT_ATOMS: atom_id res chain seq x y z
N MET A 1 -3.06 -38.38 -41.45
CA MET A 1 -1.75 -37.75 -41.13
C MET A 1 -1.85 -36.23 -41.00
N GLU A 2 -3.07 -35.68 -40.80
CA GLU A 2 -3.33 -34.24 -40.57
C GLU A 2 -3.75 -33.94 -39.12
N GLU A 3 -3.92 -34.97 -38.29
CA GLU A 3 -4.51 -34.84 -36.96
C GLU A 3 -3.46 -34.66 -35.84
N SER A 4 -2.16 -34.71 -36.17
CA SER A 4 -1.06 -34.63 -35.20
C SER A 4 -0.41 -33.25 -35.08
N LEU A 5 -0.95 -32.22 -35.75
CA LEU A 5 -0.41 -30.85 -35.70
C LEU A 5 -1.31 -29.89 -34.91
N LYS A 6 -1.94 -30.37 -33.82
CA LYS A 6 -2.38 -29.46 -32.75
C LYS A 6 -1.12 -28.88 -32.11
N LEU A 7 -0.72 -27.74 -32.65
CA LEU A 7 0.28 -26.82 -32.13
C LEU A 7 0.11 -26.77 -30.59
N TYR A 8 1.02 -27.39 -29.84
CA TYR A 8 1.19 -27.10 -28.42
C TYR A 8 1.64 -25.65 -28.36
N THR A 9 0.70 -24.72 -28.31
CA THR A 9 1.00 -23.34 -27.97
C THR A 9 1.45 -23.41 -26.52
N GLU A 10 2.77 -23.42 -26.30
CA GLU A 10 3.29 -23.30 -24.95
C GLU A 10 2.66 -22.04 -24.34
N ILE A 11 2.00 -22.22 -23.20
CA ILE A 11 1.31 -21.13 -22.53
C ILE A 11 2.39 -20.16 -22.02
N GLU A 12 2.62 -19.09 -22.77
CA GLU A 12 3.65 -18.11 -22.46
C GLU A 12 3.29 -17.35 -21.18
N ARG A 13 4.20 -17.36 -20.21
CA ARG A 13 4.03 -16.61 -18.97
C ARG A 13 4.24 -15.12 -19.21
N VAL A 14 3.31 -14.32 -18.72
CA VAL A 14 3.40 -12.86 -18.77
C VAL A 14 4.67 -12.36 -18.06
N GLY A 15 5.51 -11.62 -18.79
CA GLY A 15 6.73 -10.99 -18.30
C GLY A 15 6.52 -9.81 -17.34
N PHE A 16 7.62 -9.20 -16.88
CA PHE A 16 7.60 -8.14 -15.86
C PHE A 16 6.79 -6.90 -16.28
N GLY A 17 6.93 -6.44 -17.53
CA GLY A 17 6.35 -5.17 -17.98
C GLY A 17 4.83 -5.09 -17.80
N LYS A 18 4.08 -6.10 -18.27
CA LYS A 18 2.62 -6.13 -18.08
C LYS A 18 2.22 -6.27 -16.61
N ARG A 19 3.05 -6.92 -15.77
CA ARG A 19 2.81 -7.01 -14.32
C ARG A 19 2.97 -5.65 -13.65
N LEU A 20 4.06 -4.93 -13.95
CA LEU A 20 4.28 -3.58 -13.46
C LEU A 20 3.19 -2.62 -13.97
N GLY A 21 2.87 -2.69 -15.26
CA GLY A 21 1.81 -1.91 -15.88
C GLY A 21 0.46 -2.13 -15.21
N SER A 22 0.12 -3.37 -14.85
CA SER A 22 -1.13 -3.66 -14.13
C SER A 22 -1.17 -2.97 -12.76
N SER A 23 -0.07 -2.98 -12.00
CA SER A 23 0.01 -2.31 -10.70
C SER A 23 -0.11 -0.80 -10.81
N VAL A 24 0.50 -0.19 -11.83
CA VAL A 24 0.39 1.25 -12.09
C VAL A 24 -1.04 1.62 -12.49
N LEU A 25 -1.67 0.83 -13.35
CA LEU A 25 -3.08 1.03 -13.71
C LEU A 25 -3.99 0.87 -12.51
N ASP A 26 -3.80 -0.15 -11.68
CA ASP A 26 -4.58 -0.37 -10.46
C ASP A 26 -4.47 0.83 -9.51
N PHE A 27 -3.28 1.42 -9.37
CA PHE A 27 -3.08 2.63 -8.58
C PHE A 27 -3.81 3.84 -9.18
N ILE A 28 -3.65 4.10 -10.48
CA ILE A 28 -4.34 5.22 -11.15
C ILE A 28 -5.85 5.07 -11.06
N ILE A 29 -6.37 3.86 -11.27
CA ILE A 29 -7.79 3.54 -11.20
C ILE A 29 -8.31 3.68 -9.77
N SER A 30 -7.50 3.41 -8.74
CA SER A 30 -7.93 3.57 -7.35
C SER A 30 -8.02 5.04 -6.92
N LEU A 31 -7.37 5.98 -7.62
CA LEU A 31 -7.39 7.41 -7.26
C LEU A 31 -8.80 8.01 -7.27
N LEU A 32 -9.55 7.87 -8.37
CA LEU A 32 -10.89 8.47 -8.50
C LEU A 32 -11.90 7.94 -7.46
N PRO A 33 -12.21 6.62 -7.43
CA PRO A 33 -13.09 6.05 -6.41
C PRO A 33 -12.54 6.24 -5.00
N GLY A 34 -11.22 6.21 -4.82
CA GLY A 34 -10.58 6.44 -3.53
C GLY A 34 -10.75 7.85 -3.00
N ILE A 35 -10.59 8.87 -3.85
CA ILE A 35 -10.86 10.28 -3.48
C ILE A 35 -12.35 10.47 -3.19
N ILE A 36 -13.24 9.94 -4.03
CA ILE A 36 -14.69 10.01 -3.82
C ILE A 36 -15.04 9.38 -2.47
N LEU A 37 -14.55 8.16 -2.21
CA LEU A 37 -14.75 7.48 -0.94
C LEU A 37 -14.14 8.27 0.22
N GLY A 38 -12.97 8.87 0.04
CA GLY A 38 -12.33 9.71 1.05
C GLY A 38 -13.10 10.98 1.38
N ILE A 39 -13.76 11.60 0.40
CA ILE A 39 -14.61 12.78 0.62
C ILE A 39 -15.87 12.40 1.40
N TYR A 40 -16.57 11.33 1.00
CA TYR A 40 -17.87 10.99 1.58
C TYR A 40 -17.78 10.11 2.84
N ALA A 41 -16.82 9.21 2.89
CA ALA A 41 -16.62 8.26 3.98
C ALA A 41 -15.29 8.46 4.71
N GLY A 42 -14.33 9.18 4.14
CA GLY A 42 -13.00 9.32 4.74
C GLY A 42 -13.00 10.09 6.05
N ALA A 43 -13.93 11.01 6.31
CA ALA A 43 -14.09 11.63 7.63
C ALA A 43 -14.55 10.61 8.68
N ALA A 44 -15.50 9.73 8.34
CA ALA A 44 -15.97 8.66 9.22
C ALA A 44 -14.89 7.58 9.43
N ILE A 45 -14.17 7.21 8.37
CA ILE A 45 -13.05 6.26 8.44
C ILE A 45 -11.90 6.86 9.25
N ALA A 46 -11.54 8.13 9.01
CA ALA A 46 -10.49 8.80 9.77
C ALA A 46 -10.88 8.93 11.25
N ALA A 47 -12.11 9.29 11.56
CA ALA A 47 -12.61 9.32 12.93
C ALA A 47 -12.54 7.94 13.59
N PHE A 48 -12.99 6.89 12.90
CA PHE A 48 -12.89 5.51 13.38
C PHE A 48 -11.44 5.07 13.63
N LEU A 49 -10.54 5.35 12.69
CA LEU A 49 -9.12 4.98 12.83
C LEU A 49 -8.44 5.77 13.95
N LEU A 50 -8.74 7.07 14.07
CA LEU A 50 -8.20 7.91 15.12
C LEU A 50 -8.66 7.44 16.50
N ASP A 51 -9.94 7.13 16.65
CA ASP A 51 -10.51 6.60 17.91
C ASP A 51 -9.98 5.19 18.23
N PHE A 52 -9.73 4.36 17.20
CA PHE A 52 -9.17 3.02 17.39
C PHE A 52 -7.69 3.01 17.80
N PHE A 53 -6.88 3.93 17.27
CA PHE A 53 -5.43 3.93 17.47
C PHE A 53 -4.92 4.96 18.50
N TYR A 54 -5.70 5.99 18.83
CA TYR A 54 -5.26 7.11 19.67
C TYR A 54 -6.23 7.39 20.81
N ASP A 55 -5.68 7.69 21.98
CA ASP A 55 -6.44 8.15 23.14
C ASP A 55 -6.79 9.65 23.01
N GLU A 56 -7.87 10.07 23.67
CA GLU A 56 -8.46 11.42 23.57
C GLU A 56 -7.44 12.53 23.91
N ALA A 57 -6.50 12.24 24.81
CA ALA A 57 -5.42 13.15 25.18
C ALA A 57 -4.42 13.42 24.05
N GLN A 58 -4.12 12.41 23.22
CA GLN A 58 -3.23 12.57 22.06
C GLN A 58 -3.93 13.34 20.93
N LEU A 59 -5.23 13.14 20.78
CA LEU A 59 -6.04 13.84 19.78
C LEU A 59 -6.12 15.35 20.04
N LYS A 60 -6.37 15.73 21.31
CA LYS A 60 -6.42 17.16 21.72
C LYS A 60 -5.09 17.87 21.52
N THR A 61 -3.97 17.17 21.74
CA THR A 61 -2.62 17.71 21.50
C THR A 61 -2.36 17.94 20.00
N PHE A 62 -2.83 17.04 19.14
CA PHE A 62 -2.70 17.17 17.69
C PHE A 62 -3.54 18.34 17.14
N GLN A 63 -4.76 18.53 17.66
CA GLN A 63 -5.67 19.59 17.22
C GLN A 63 -5.27 20.99 17.70
N ALA A 64 -4.65 21.11 18.88
CA ALA A 64 -4.25 22.40 19.45
C ALA A 64 -3.08 23.08 18.71
N GLY A 65 -2.36 22.37 17.85
CA GLY A 65 -1.20 22.89 17.11
C GLY A 65 -1.51 23.64 15.81
N PHE A 66 -2.77 23.63 15.35
CA PHE A 66 -3.15 24.18 14.04
C PHE A 66 -4.31 25.17 14.15
N SER A 67 -4.33 26.19 13.28
CA SER A 67 -5.52 27.03 13.09
C SER A 67 -6.66 26.23 12.45
N GLY A 68 -7.91 26.66 12.66
CA GLY A 68 -9.10 25.94 12.18
C GLY A 68 -9.08 25.59 10.69
N ASP A 69 -8.74 26.55 9.82
CA ASP A 69 -8.71 26.35 8.37
C ASP A 69 -7.59 25.39 7.90
N ILE A 70 -6.45 25.42 8.59
CA ILE A 70 -5.33 24.51 8.34
C ILE A 70 -5.72 23.10 8.78
N ALA A 71 -6.35 22.96 9.94
CA ALA A 71 -6.82 21.68 10.46
C ALA A 71 -7.84 21.02 9.52
N THR A 72 -8.82 21.77 9.01
CA THR A 72 -9.82 21.23 8.07
C THR A 72 -9.20 20.75 6.76
N THR A 73 -8.22 21.48 6.23
CA THR A 73 -7.53 21.11 5.00
C THR A 73 -6.70 19.84 5.17
N ILE A 74 -5.96 19.74 6.29
CA ILE A 74 -5.17 18.55 6.62
C ILE A 74 -6.09 17.33 6.79
N ILE A 75 -7.21 17.48 7.50
CA ILE A 75 -8.17 16.39 7.71
C ILE A 75 -8.74 15.91 6.37
N GLY A 76 -9.14 16.81 5.48
CA GLY A 76 -9.65 16.44 4.15
C GLY A 76 -8.61 15.72 3.28
N PHE A 77 -7.35 16.14 3.36
CA PHE A 77 -6.25 15.48 2.67
C PHE A 77 -6.01 14.06 3.22
N VAL A 78 -5.94 13.90 4.55
CA VAL A 78 -5.76 12.59 5.21
C VAL A 78 -6.94 11.66 4.90
N ALA A 79 -8.17 12.16 4.94
CA ALA A 79 -9.37 11.40 4.59
C ALA A 79 -9.33 10.90 3.13
N SER A 80 -8.87 11.72 2.20
CA SER A 80 -8.69 11.35 0.78
C SER A 80 -7.65 10.26 0.61
N LEU A 81 -6.50 10.36 1.31
CA LEU A 81 -5.49 9.31 1.32
C LEU A 81 -6.02 7.99 1.89
N ALA A 82 -6.78 8.05 3.00
CA ALA A 82 -7.39 6.86 3.59
C ALA A 82 -8.35 6.15 2.62
N GLY A 83 -9.15 6.91 1.86
CA GLY A 83 -10.03 6.36 0.83
C GLY A 83 -9.28 5.67 -0.32
N ILE A 84 -8.16 6.24 -0.77
CA ILE A 84 -7.28 5.62 -1.79
C ILE A 84 -6.67 4.32 -1.26
N VAL A 85 -6.17 4.32 -0.03
CA VAL A 85 -5.60 3.12 0.62
C VAL A 85 -6.66 2.03 0.72
N PHE A 86 -7.87 2.38 1.17
CA PHE A 86 -8.98 1.45 1.30
C PHE A 86 -9.37 0.83 -0.05
N THR A 87 -9.50 1.67 -1.08
CA THR A 87 -9.86 1.21 -2.43
C THR A 87 -8.78 0.32 -3.02
N SER A 88 -7.50 0.65 -2.78
CA SER A 88 -6.37 -0.17 -3.22
C SER A 88 -6.39 -1.53 -2.50
N LEU A 89 -6.62 -1.55 -1.18
CA LEU A 89 -6.76 -2.80 -0.42
C LEU A 89 -7.93 -3.64 -0.93
N PHE A 90 -9.05 -3.02 -1.27
CA PHE A 90 -10.19 -3.70 -1.88
C PHE A 90 -9.80 -4.38 -3.20
N PHE A 91 -9.03 -3.73 -4.07
CA PHE A 91 -8.53 -4.38 -5.30
C PHE A 91 -7.59 -5.56 -5.00
N TYR A 92 -6.75 -5.48 -3.96
CA TYR A 92 -5.93 -6.61 -3.52
C TYR A 92 -6.78 -7.79 -3.02
N ILE A 93 -7.85 -7.52 -2.29
CA ILE A 93 -8.79 -8.55 -1.83
C ILE A 93 -9.49 -9.18 -3.04
N LEU A 94 -9.96 -8.37 -3.99
CA LEU A 94 -10.54 -8.87 -5.25
C LEU A 94 -9.55 -9.76 -6.01
N GLU A 95 -8.27 -9.38 -6.09
CA GLU A 95 -7.22 -10.21 -6.67
C GLU A 95 -7.13 -11.58 -5.97
N GLY A 96 -7.22 -11.59 -4.64
CA GLY A 96 -7.15 -12.81 -3.82
C GLY A 96 -8.31 -13.77 -4.05
N PHE A 97 -9.50 -13.29 -4.40
CA PHE A 97 -10.66 -14.15 -4.67
C PHE A 97 -10.81 -14.53 -6.15
N THR A 98 -10.45 -13.62 -7.06
CA THR A 98 -10.77 -13.76 -8.50
C THR A 98 -9.55 -13.97 -9.38
N GLY A 99 -8.35 -13.68 -8.87
CA GLY A 99 -7.12 -13.60 -9.67
C GLY A 99 -7.04 -12.34 -10.53
N GLN A 100 -8.04 -11.46 -10.43
CA GLN A 100 -8.21 -10.30 -11.30
C GLN A 100 -8.21 -8.98 -10.53
N THR A 101 -7.74 -7.93 -11.21
CA THR A 101 -7.82 -6.53 -10.78
C THR A 101 -8.21 -5.68 -12.00
N PRO A 102 -8.77 -4.46 -11.83
CA PRO A 102 -9.12 -3.60 -12.96
C PRO A 102 -7.97 -3.40 -13.96
N GLY A 103 -6.75 -3.15 -13.48
CA GLY A 103 -5.55 -2.99 -14.30
C GLY A 103 -5.16 -4.28 -15.06
N LYS A 104 -5.35 -5.44 -14.45
CA LYS A 104 -5.14 -6.73 -15.15
C LYS A 104 -6.20 -7.02 -16.20
N MET A 105 -7.46 -6.67 -15.92
CA MET A 105 -8.55 -6.79 -16.88
C MET A 105 -8.27 -5.93 -18.11
N ILE A 106 -7.82 -4.69 -17.91
CA ILE A 106 -7.44 -3.78 -19.01
C ILE A 106 -6.27 -4.34 -19.83
N LEU A 107 -5.26 -4.92 -19.17
CA LEU A 107 -4.09 -5.50 -19.86
C LEU A 107 -4.33 -6.91 -20.40
N GLY A 108 -5.52 -7.48 -20.20
CA GLY A 108 -5.88 -8.83 -20.63
C GLY A 108 -5.05 -9.93 -19.99
N ILE A 109 -4.58 -9.74 -18.75
CA ILE A 109 -3.78 -10.72 -18.00
C ILE A 109 -4.58 -11.24 -16.79
N THR A 110 -4.25 -12.42 -16.29
CA THR A 110 -4.90 -12.99 -15.10
C THR A 110 -3.90 -13.81 -14.30
N VAL A 111 -4.22 -14.03 -13.02
CA VAL A 111 -3.50 -14.99 -12.19
C VAL A 111 -4.11 -16.38 -12.43
N ALA A 112 -3.28 -17.31 -12.86
CA ALA A 112 -3.65 -18.69 -13.17
C ALA A 112 -2.71 -19.66 -12.42
N ASN A 113 -3.04 -20.96 -12.45
CA ASN A 113 -2.18 -22.01 -11.94
C ASN A 113 -0.95 -22.21 -12.86
N MET A 114 -0.01 -23.05 -12.44
CA MET A 114 1.25 -23.27 -13.19
C MET A 114 1.04 -23.89 -14.57
N ASN A 115 -0.11 -24.54 -14.79
CA ASN A 115 -0.50 -25.20 -16.04
C ASN A 115 -1.36 -24.28 -16.93
N GLY A 116 -1.59 -23.02 -16.52
CA GLY A 116 -2.40 -22.06 -17.27
C GLY A 116 -3.92 -22.17 -17.06
N GLU A 117 -4.39 -23.07 -16.20
CA GLU A 117 -5.81 -23.18 -15.86
C GLU A 117 -6.18 -22.25 -14.69
N LYS A 118 -7.49 -22.06 -14.47
CA LYS A 118 -7.98 -21.22 -13.38
C LYS A 118 -7.44 -21.71 -12.03
N ALA A 119 -6.79 -20.82 -11.29
CA ALA A 119 -6.31 -21.13 -9.95
C ALA A 119 -7.50 -21.27 -8.97
N SER A 120 -7.36 -22.20 -8.03
CA SER A 120 -8.30 -22.35 -6.92
C SER A 120 -8.16 -21.19 -5.93
N ILE A 121 -9.24 -20.89 -5.21
CA ILE A 121 -9.34 -19.70 -4.34
C ILE A 121 -8.28 -19.74 -3.23
N ASP A 122 -8.00 -20.90 -2.65
CA ASP A 122 -6.95 -21.11 -1.65
C ASP A 122 -5.56 -20.67 -2.14
N LYS A 123 -5.21 -21.00 -3.40
CA LYS A 123 -3.93 -20.61 -4.01
C LYS A 123 -3.87 -19.11 -4.27
N LEU A 124 -4.99 -18.52 -4.70
CA LEU A 124 -5.08 -17.08 -4.95
C LEU A 124 -4.98 -16.28 -3.65
N LEU A 125 -5.67 -16.71 -2.59
CA LEU A 125 -5.59 -16.11 -1.26
C LEU A 125 -4.19 -16.24 -0.66
N LEU A 126 -3.57 -17.43 -0.71
CA LEU A 126 -2.20 -17.61 -0.24
C LEU A 126 -1.23 -16.68 -0.97
N ARG A 127 -1.36 -16.57 -2.30
CA ARG A 127 -0.55 -15.65 -3.10
C ARG A 127 -0.79 -14.19 -2.70
N ALA A 128 -2.05 -13.79 -2.45
CA ALA A 128 -2.38 -12.45 -2.00
C ALA A 128 -1.79 -12.16 -0.60
N LEU A 129 -1.85 -13.12 0.33
CA LEU A 129 -1.25 -12.99 1.66
C LEU A 129 0.27 -12.81 1.59
N ILE A 130 0.97 -13.63 0.80
CA ILE A 130 2.42 -13.49 0.58
C ILE A 130 2.77 -12.12 -0.02
N LYS A 131 1.94 -11.63 -0.94
CA LYS A 131 2.13 -10.31 -1.56
C LYS A 131 1.93 -9.19 -0.52
N ILE A 132 0.92 -9.30 0.34
CA ILE A 132 0.64 -8.34 1.42
C ILE A 132 1.79 -8.32 2.43
N THR A 133 2.30 -9.47 2.87
CA THR A 133 3.44 -9.50 3.83
C THR A 133 4.68 -8.85 3.24
N GLY A 134 5.00 -9.11 1.97
CA GLY A 134 6.08 -8.41 1.26
C GLY A 134 5.87 -6.91 1.18
N SER A 135 4.64 -6.46 0.92
CA SER A 135 4.28 -5.03 0.91
C SER A 135 4.41 -4.39 2.30
N PHE A 136 4.00 -5.07 3.38
CA PHE A 136 4.15 -4.56 4.75
C PHE A 136 5.62 -4.35 5.12
N VAL A 137 6.49 -5.32 4.82
CA VAL A 137 7.94 -5.18 5.03
C VAL A 137 8.51 -4.02 4.21
N GLY A 138 8.06 -3.88 2.95
CA GLY A 138 8.43 -2.76 2.09
C GLY A 138 8.01 -1.38 2.63
N ILE A 139 6.80 -1.27 3.17
CA ILE A 139 6.29 -0.03 3.79
C ILE A 139 7.09 0.31 5.05
N ILE A 140 7.35 -0.66 5.93
CA ILE A 140 8.19 -0.45 7.12
C ILE A 140 9.59 0.01 6.72
N GLY A 141 10.19 -0.65 5.72
CA GLY A 141 11.48 -0.26 5.16
C GLY A 141 11.47 1.17 4.59
N PHE A 142 10.40 1.54 3.88
CA PHE A 142 10.24 2.89 3.34
C PHE A 142 10.05 3.95 4.43
N ILE A 143 9.26 3.68 5.48
CA ILE A 143 9.09 4.59 6.62
C ILE A 143 10.42 4.80 7.35
N ILE A 144 11.19 3.75 7.59
CA ILE A 144 12.52 3.85 8.21
C ILE A 144 13.45 4.65 7.30
N PHE A 145 13.45 4.39 5.99
CA PHE A 145 14.25 5.11 5.00
C PHE A 145 13.94 6.60 4.96
N VAL A 146 12.65 6.98 4.87
CA VAL A 146 12.22 8.39 4.95
C VAL A 146 12.58 8.97 6.31
N GLY A 147 12.39 8.20 7.38
CA GLY A 147 12.75 8.55 8.74
C GLY A 147 14.24 8.80 8.96
N CYS A 148 15.13 8.26 8.12
CA CYS A 148 16.56 8.59 8.15
C CYS A 148 16.81 10.07 7.85
N PHE A 149 16.00 10.72 7.02
CA PHE A 149 16.15 12.14 6.69
C PHE A 149 15.83 13.08 7.86
N LEU A 150 15.22 12.59 8.95
CA LEU A 150 15.06 13.37 10.19
C LEU A 150 16.40 13.80 10.80
N VAL A 151 17.50 13.13 10.43
CA VAL A 151 18.87 13.53 10.79
C VAL A 151 19.24 14.93 10.27
N LEU A 152 18.53 15.46 9.27
CA LEU A 152 18.75 16.81 8.75
C LEU A 152 18.16 17.91 9.66
N GLY A 153 17.33 17.54 10.64
CA GLY A 153 16.79 18.46 11.63
C GLY A 153 17.81 18.84 12.72
N GLU A 154 17.45 19.82 13.55
CA GLU A 154 18.33 20.40 14.59
C GLU A 154 18.91 19.35 15.55
N LYS A 155 18.11 18.32 15.89
CA LYS A 155 18.50 17.24 16.81
C LYS A 155 19.44 16.20 16.18
N LYS A 156 19.58 16.18 14.84
CA LYS A 156 20.42 15.24 14.09
C LYS A 156 20.20 13.77 14.45
N GLN A 157 18.95 13.33 14.55
CA GLN A 157 18.60 11.94 14.84
C GLN A 157 17.67 11.36 13.78
N ALA A 158 17.99 10.15 13.31
CA ALA A 158 17.09 9.40 12.43
C ALA A 158 15.92 8.79 13.22
N LEU A 159 14.84 8.39 12.52
CA LEU A 159 13.68 7.78 13.15
C LEU A 159 14.03 6.52 13.97
N HIS A 160 14.93 5.67 13.46
CA HIS A 160 15.35 4.47 14.18
C HIS A 160 16.19 4.80 15.43
N ASP A 161 16.97 5.88 15.40
CA ASP A 161 17.70 6.37 16.58
C ASP A 161 16.73 6.83 17.68
N ILE A 162 15.68 7.56 17.31
CA ILE A 162 14.66 8.02 18.25
C ILE A 162 13.94 6.83 18.90
N ILE A 163 13.54 5.82 18.09
CA ILE A 163 12.85 4.61 18.56
C ILE A 163 13.74 3.83 19.53
N CYS A 164 15.02 3.65 19.19
CA CYS A 164 15.98 2.89 20.00
C CYS A 164 16.56 3.70 21.17
N LYS A 165 16.23 4.99 21.28
CA LYS A 165 16.85 5.95 22.23
C LYS A 165 18.37 5.99 22.09
N THR A 166 18.86 5.93 20.86
CA THR A 166 20.27 6.01 20.50
C THR A 166 20.59 7.31 19.79
N ALA A 167 21.87 7.62 19.68
CA ALA A 167 22.40 8.72 18.87
C ALA A 167 23.83 8.38 18.46
N ILE A 168 24.29 8.98 17.36
CA ILE A 168 25.65 8.77 16.84
C ILE A 168 26.53 9.94 17.33
N PHE A 169 27.65 9.61 17.98
CA PHE A 169 28.67 10.57 18.41
C PHE A 169 30.04 10.20 17.84
N ASN A 170 31.01 11.13 17.86
CA ASN A 170 32.38 10.79 17.48
C ASN A 170 32.99 9.89 18.55
N LYS A 171 33.78 8.90 18.12
CA LYS A 171 34.48 7.98 19.03
C LYS A 171 35.49 8.68 19.95
N SER A 172 35.98 9.87 19.61
CA SER A 172 36.83 10.67 20.50
C SER A 172 36.07 11.27 21.68
N ASP A 173 34.75 11.44 21.52
CA ASP A 173 33.90 12.19 22.44
C ASP A 173 33.18 11.25 23.43
N ILE A 174 33.22 9.94 23.16
CA ILE A 174 32.72 8.87 24.02
C ILE A 174 33.88 7.92 24.27
N GLY A 175 34.18 7.68 25.56
CA GLY A 175 35.34 6.90 26.02
C GLY A 175 35.48 5.50 25.42
#